data_AF-A0A9D4KK62-F1
#
_entry.id   AF-A0A9D4KK62-F1
#
_cell.length_a   1.000
_cell.length_b   1.000
_cell.length_c   1.000
_cell.angle_alpha   90.00
_cell.angle_beta   90.00
_cell.angle_gamma   90.00
#
_symmetry.space_group_name_H-M   'P 1'
#
loop_
_entity.id
_entity.type
_entity.pdbx_description
1 polymer ?
#
loop_
_entity_poly.entity_id
_entity_poly.type
_entity_poly.pdbx_seq_one_letter_code
_entity_poly.pdbx_strand_id
1 'polypeptide(L)'
;MTPLLTGRRVWTDEVPISDYTVDPFDPLPFMWKNFSERGYVTMYAEDMPQIGTFQYFTRGFINAPTDHYMRPFWLGMAELGNLRNKLNPVFMYLESKNVKLKGGGSSHCYKDKPKHVVMVDYLKQFLTTYKKQRKFALSYLVELGHEYQNFLAYGDDDFLNFFKWMQSDGHLDNTILVFFSDHGARLDEIRNTFVGRIEDRMPVMYIVIPEHIRKRHPNMANNLEINTQRLSTPFDVHQTLIDVLHQNFDQPTKSYVDGKLRSISLFEALPTDRSCAAAWIPENYCACYTSTPVNISKGTLAARLASVMVRDLNERFSHLPKCAKLTLNKITEIREIANGLQHTGSSFFQFLNPEGRSNKRYEVNIITEPGLGAFEATYTMTDSDFRLVGEIVRANKYGNQSSCISEKLLRPLCYCVN
;
A
#
# COMPACT_ATOMS: atom_id res chain seq x y z
N MET A 1 -2.09 3.13 3.97
CA MET A 1 -2.53 3.17 5.39
C MET A 1 -3.37 4.39 5.77
N THR A 2 -2.98 5.64 5.47
CA THR A 2 -3.71 6.84 5.93
C THR A 2 -5.22 6.84 5.63
N PRO A 3 -5.69 6.54 4.40
CA PRO A 3 -7.13 6.47 4.12
C PRO A 3 -7.89 5.48 5.00
N LEU A 4 -7.29 4.33 5.31
CA LEU A 4 -7.88 3.32 6.20
C LEU A 4 -8.06 3.84 7.62
N LEU A 5 -7.08 4.59 8.12
CA LEU A 5 -7.08 5.00 9.51
C LEU A 5 -7.73 6.35 9.76
N THR A 6 -7.85 7.23 8.76
CA THR A 6 -8.40 8.58 8.94
C THR A 6 -9.61 8.88 8.07
N GLY A 7 -9.91 8.04 7.07
CA GLY A 7 -10.91 8.32 6.05
C GLY A 7 -10.52 9.42 5.06
N ARG A 8 -9.29 9.98 5.18
CA ARG A 8 -8.84 11.14 4.40
C ARG A 8 -7.92 10.76 3.25
N ARG A 9 -7.98 11.53 2.16
CA ARG A 9 -7.06 11.40 1.03
C ARG A 9 -5.73 12.08 1.30
N VAL A 10 -4.64 11.37 1.02
CA VAL A 10 -3.28 11.92 1.11
C VAL A 10 -2.92 12.72 -0.13
N TRP A 11 -2.04 13.70 0.07
CA TRP A 11 -1.52 14.56 -1.01
C TRP A 11 -2.61 15.41 -1.68
N THR A 12 -3.63 15.77 -0.90
CA THR A 12 -4.70 16.69 -1.29
C THR A 12 -4.93 17.70 -0.17
N ASP A 13 -5.86 18.63 -0.36
CA ASP A 13 -6.35 19.55 0.68
C ASP A 13 -6.75 18.88 2.01
N GLU A 14 -7.29 17.65 1.97
CA GLU A 14 -7.67 16.89 3.18
C GLU A 14 -6.48 16.54 4.09
N VAL A 15 -5.34 16.18 3.47
CA VAL A 15 -4.06 15.88 4.11
C VAL A 15 -2.94 16.38 3.17
N PRO A 16 -2.56 17.67 3.28
CA PRO A 16 -1.72 18.35 2.29
C PRO A 16 -0.31 17.78 2.19
N ILE A 17 0.36 18.10 1.08
CA ILE A 17 1.76 17.76 0.84
C ILE A 17 2.68 18.59 1.75
N SER A 18 2.20 19.75 2.25
CA SER A 18 2.99 20.71 3.01
C SER A 18 3.80 20.00 4.09
N ASP A 19 5.10 20.22 3.95
CA ASP A 19 6.20 19.39 4.38
C ASP A 19 5.89 18.57 5.64
N TYR A 20 5.52 17.30 5.47
CA TYR A 20 5.39 16.40 6.63
C TYR A 20 6.71 16.27 7.39
N THR A 21 7.86 16.74 6.87
CA THR A 21 9.07 16.88 7.68
C THR A 21 8.96 17.97 8.75
N VAL A 22 8.02 18.91 8.57
CA VAL A 22 7.68 20.00 9.48
C VAL A 22 6.41 19.70 10.27
N ASP A 23 5.32 19.26 9.63
CA ASP A 23 4.05 19.04 10.32
C ASP A 23 3.89 17.59 10.81
N PRO A 24 3.63 17.37 12.11
CA PRO A 24 3.44 16.03 12.63
C PRO A 24 2.05 15.47 12.29
N PHE A 25 1.92 14.15 12.37
CA PHE A 25 0.65 13.44 12.13
C PHE A 25 -0.33 13.57 13.31
N ASP A 26 0.12 14.07 14.47
CA ASP A 26 -0.67 14.23 15.69
C ASP A 26 -2.04 14.91 15.50
N PRO A 27 -2.25 15.93 14.65
CA PRO A 27 -3.56 16.57 14.50
C PRO A 27 -4.58 15.76 13.69
N LEU A 28 -4.16 14.75 12.92
CA LEU A 28 -5.07 14.01 12.05
C LEU A 28 -6.07 13.15 12.85
N PRO A 29 -7.29 12.93 12.34
CA PRO A 29 -8.34 12.17 13.01
C PRO A 29 -8.13 10.67 12.81
N PHE A 30 -7.03 10.14 13.33
CA PHE A 30 -6.81 8.69 13.30
C PHE A 30 -7.85 7.97 14.15
N MET A 31 -8.36 6.86 13.63
CA MET A 31 -9.45 6.11 14.23
C MET A 31 -9.16 5.59 15.63
N TRP A 32 -7.89 5.30 15.96
CA TRP A 32 -7.52 4.92 17.31
C TRP A 32 -7.90 6.00 18.34
N LYS A 33 -7.97 7.27 17.96
CA LYS A 33 -8.50 8.34 18.82
C LYS A 33 -10.00 8.15 19.06
N ASN A 34 -10.78 7.89 18.01
CA ASN A 34 -12.21 7.63 18.13
C ASN A 34 -12.50 6.37 18.99
N PHE A 35 -11.67 5.33 18.86
CA PHE A 35 -11.75 4.14 19.71
C PHE A 35 -11.36 4.47 21.17
N SER A 36 -10.28 5.22 21.39
CA SER A 36 -9.83 5.65 22.73
C SER A 36 -10.89 6.50 23.45
N GLU A 37 -11.52 7.45 22.75
CA GLU A 37 -12.64 8.27 23.26
C GLU A 37 -13.84 7.43 23.73
N ARG A 38 -13.98 6.20 23.19
CA ARG A 38 -15.01 5.22 23.61
C ARG A 38 -14.51 4.19 24.62
N GLY A 39 -13.37 4.47 25.26
CA GLY A 39 -12.79 3.65 26.32
C GLY A 39 -12.12 2.36 25.84
N TYR A 40 -11.71 2.29 24.58
CA TYR A 40 -10.87 1.19 24.10
C TYR A 40 -9.42 1.42 24.48
N VAL A 41 -8.73 0.36 24.90
CA VAL A 41 -7.27 0.37 24.95
C VAL A 41 -6.72 0.22 23.54
N THR A 42 -5.73 1.03 23.19
CA THR A 42 -5.23 1.16 21.82
C THR A 42 -3.79 0.68 21.66
N MET A 43 -3.48 0.07 20.53
CA MET A 43 -2.12 -0.35 20.18
C MET A 43 -1.77 0.01 18.74
N TYR A 44 -0.56 0.55 18.55
CA TYR A 44 0.10 0.66 17.26
C TYR A 44 1.54 0.13 17.37
N ALA A 45 1.84 -0.93 16.62
CA ALA A 45 3.17 -1.52 16.55
C ALA A 45 3.58 -1.70 15.09
N GLU A 46 4.85 -1.36 14.78
CA GLU A 46 5.44 -1.49 13.45
C GLU A 46 6.95 -1.76 13.57
N ASP A 47 7.47 -2.78 12.87
CA ASP A 47 8.80 -3.39 13.11
C ASP A 47 9.96 -2.84 12.27
N MET A 48 9.81 -1.65 11.67
CA MET A 48 10.88 -0.99 10.91
C MET A 48 10.88 0.54 11.11
N PRO A 49 11.42 1.05 12.23
CA PRO A 49 11.17 2.41 12.69
C PRO A 49 11.84 3.51 11.83
N GLN A 50 12.77 3.14 10.94
CA GLN A 50 13.44 4.07 10.01
C GLN A 50 12.62 4.36 8.75
N ILE A 51 11.78 3.41 8.32
CA ILE A 51 10.92 3.57 7.14
C ILE A 51 9.44 3.29 7.45
N GLY A 52 9.07 3.32 8.73
CA GLY A 52 7.70 3.09 9.17
C GLY A 52 6.70 3.99 8.45
N THR A 53 5.48 3.50 8.34
CA THR A 53 4.37 4.06 7.56
C THR A 53 4.22 5.57 7.76
N PHE A 54 4.33 6.05 8.99
CA PHE A 54 4.17 7.46 9.36
C PHE A 54 5.49 8.17 9.65
N GLN A 55 6.63 7.51 9.51
CA GLN A 55 7.96 8.07 9.80
C GLN A 55 8.82 8.28 8.54
N TYR A 56 8.54 7.55 7.46
CA TYR A 56 9.36 7.62 6.25
C TYR A 56 9.27 8.99 5.56
N PHE A 57 10.37 9.76 5.66
CA PHE A 57 10.51 11.14 5.18
C PHE A 57 9.45 12.09 5.74
N THR A 58 9.05 11.87 6.99
CA THR A 58 8.07 12.67 7.71
C THR A 58 8.53 12.86 9.16
N ARG A 59 7.97 13.85 9.86
CA ARG A 59 8.19 14.17 11.26
C ARG A 59 7.58 13.10 12.17
N GLY A 60 6.60 12.36 11.66
CA GLY A 60 5.94 11.30 12.41
C GLY A 60 5.00 11.84 13.46
N PHE A 61 4.95 11.14 14.59
CA PHE A 61 4.17 11.54 15.76
C PHE A 61 5.10 12.15 16.80
N ILE A 62 4.68 13.26 17.41
CA ILE A 62 5.34 13.88 18.56
C ILE A 62 4.96 13.15 19.84
N ASN A 63 3.67 12.90 20.02
CA ASN A 63 3.14 12.14 21.14
C ASN A 63 2.91 10.68 20.74
N ALA A 64 2.95 9.76 21.71
CA ALA A 64 2.54 8.38 21.44
C ALA A 64 1.08 8.38 20.93
N PRO A 65 0.81 7.87 19.72
CA PRO A 65 -0.53 7.96 19.11
C PRO A 65 -1.55 7.02 19.75
N THR A 66 -1.09 6.04 20.53
CA THR A 66 -1.87 4.98 21.17
C THR A 66 -1.29 4.65 22.54
N ASP A 67 -2.08 3.99 23.41
CA ASP A 67 -1.65 3.56 24.75
C ASP A 67 -0.42 2.64 24.70
N HIS A 68 -0.39 1.75 23.71
CA HIS A 68 0.72 0.82 23.44
C HIS A 68 1.39 1.17 22.12
N TYR A 69 2.53 1.87 22.18
CA TYR A 69 3.27 2.30 21.00
C TYR A 69 4.67 1.67 20.95
N MET A 70 4.89 0.72 20.03
CA MET A 70 6.10 -0.11 20.04
C MET A 70 7.33 0.55 19.40
N ARG A 71 7.18 1.72 18.77
CA ARG A 71 8.31 2.36 18.05
C ARG A 71 9.54 2.63 18.94
N PRO A 72 9.44 3.15 20.17
CA PRO A 72 10.60 3.35 21.03
C PRO A 72 11.41 2.07 21.28
N PHE A 73 10.72 0.92 21.42
CA PHE A 73 11.40 -0.39 21.51
C PHE A 73 12.23 -0.65 20.26
N TRP A 74 11.65 -0.53 19.06
CA TRP A 74 12.38 -0.78 17.81
C TRP A 74 13.52 0.21 17.56
N LEU A 75 13.39 1.46 18.00
CA LEU A 75 14.50 2.43 17.97
C LEU A 75 15.66 2.00 18.85
N GLY A 76 15.39 1.66 20.12
CA GLY A 76 16.44 1.17 21.03
C GLY A 76 17.11 -0.10 20.48
N MET A 77 16.33 -0.99 19.87
CA MET A 77 16.84 -2.20 19.22
C MET A 77 17.73 -1.90 18.01
N ALA A 78 17.43 -0.85 17.26
CA ALA A 78 18.27 -0.39 16.15
C ALA A 78 19.57 0.24 16.65
N GLU A 79 19.53 0.99 17.77
CA GLU A 79 20.69 1.62 18.41
C GLU A 79 21.67 0.62 19.04
N LEU A 80 21.14 -0.48 19.60
CA LEU A 80 21.96 -1.62 20.06
C LEU A 80 22.63 -2.39 18.91
N GLY A 81 22.37 -1.96 17.67
CA GLY A 81 22.93 -2.52 16.45
C GLY A 81 24.40 -2.24 16.23
N ASN A 82 25.23 -3.28 16.33
CA ASN A 82 26.65 -3.22 15.98
C ASN A 82 26.84 -3.01 14.46
N LEU A 83 28.10 -3.00 13.99
CA LEU A 83 28.48 -3.00 12.56
C LEU A 83 27.65 -3.97 11.69
N ARG A 84 27.19 -5.07 12.28
CA ARG A 84 26.27 -6.04 11.67
C ARG A 84 25.02 -5.40 11.07
N ASN A 85 24.36 -4.47 11.77
CA ASN A 85 23.12 -3.86 11.27
C ASN A 85 23.33 -3.03 10.00
N LYS A 86 24.52 -2.42 9.85
CA LYS A 86 24.89 -1.70 8.62
C LYS A 86 25.06 -2.63 7.42
N LEU A 87 25.38 -3.91 7.66
CA LEU A 87 25.54 -4.93 6.65
C LEU A 87 24.25 -5.75 6.40
N ASN A 88 23.16 -5.50 7.14
CA ASN A 88 21.90 -6.22 6.98
C ASN A 88 21.40 -6.27 5.52
N PRO A 89 21.44 -5.18 4.72
CA PRO A 89 21.02 -5.26 3.32
C PRO A 89 21.83 -6.27 2.50
N VAL A 90 23.14 -6.40 2.78
CA VAL A 90 24.01 -7.38 2.12
C VAL A 90 23.65 -8.79 2.57
N PHE A 91 23.44 -9.00 3.87
CA PHE A 91 23.05 -10.30 4.41
C PHE A 91 21.68 -10.74 3.91
N MET A 92 20.69 -9.86 3.87
CA MET A 92 19.37 -10.11 3.28
C MET A 92 19.49 -10.51 1.81
N TYR A 93 20.31 -9.79 1.03
CA TYR A 93 20.54 -10.15 -0.38
C TYR A 93 21.15 -11.54 -0.53
N LEU A 94 22.15 -11.89 0.29
CA LEU A 94 22.76 -13.22 0.27
C LEU A 94 21.76 -14.31 0.67
N GLU A 95 20.99 -14.08 1.74
CA GLU A 95 19.92 -15.00 2.19
C GLU A 95 18.86 -15.20 1.12
N SER A 96 18.42 -14.13 0.43
CA SER A 96 17.43 -14.22 -0.66
C SER A 96 17.95 -14.99 -1.89
N LYS A 97 19.26 -15.14 -2.01
CA LYS A 97 19.94 -16.00 -3.00
C LYS A 97 20.31 -17.38 -2.44
N ASN A 98 19.71 -17.79 -1.32
CA ASN A 98 19.96 -19.06 -0.63
C ASN A 98 21.43 -19.27 -0.22
N VAL A 99 22.18 -18.18 -0.01
CA VAL A 99 23.56 -18.26 0.47
C VAL A 99 23.56 -18.41 1.98
N LYS A 100 24.12 -19.52 2.48
CA LYS A 100 24.26 -19.77 3.92
C LYS A 100 25.28 -18.81 4.54
N LEU A 101 24.81 -17.94 5.44
CA LEU A 101 25.67 -17.06 6.21
C LEU A 101 26.40 -17.85 7.31
N LYS A 102 27.74 -17.92 7.26
CA LYS A 102 28.55 -18.57 8.29
C LYS A 102 28.71 -17.65 9.50
N GLY A 103 28.37 -18.12 10.70
CA GLY A 103 28.71 -17.47 11.97
C GLY A 103 27.97 -16.15 12.28
N GLY A 104 26.94 -15.80 11.52
CA GLY A 104 26.16 -14.59 11.74
C GLY A 104 24.68 -14.83 11.51
N GLY A 105 23.88 -14.86 12.57
CA GLY A 105 22.42 -15.12 12.50
C GLY A 105 21.67 -14.16 11.57
N SER A 106 20.55 -14.61 11.00
CA SER A 106 19.80 -13.85 9.98
C SER A 106 19.55 -12.38 10.38
N SER A 107 19.54 -11.48 9.39
CA SER A 107 19.11 -10.08 9.59
C SER A 107 17.68 -9.96 10.14
N HIS A 108 16.87 -11.01 9.99
CA HIS A 108 15.51 -11.10 10.50
C HIS A 108 15.42 -11.59 11.94
N CYS A 109 16.54 -11.88 12.59
CA CYS A 109 16.57 -12.29 13.99
C CYS A 109 17.10 -11.18 14.90
N TYR A 110 16.51 -11.09 16.09
CA TYR A 110 17.15 -10.50 17.25
C TYR A 110 17.65 -11.60 18.16
N LYS A 111 18.98 -11.74 18.23
CA LYS A 111 19.64 -12.86 18.90
C LYS A 111 19.10 -14.19 18.35
N ASP A 112 18.41 -14.96 19.18
CA ASP A 112 17.82 -16.26 18.91
C ASP A 112 16.35 -16.20 18.49
N LYS A 113 15.73 -15.01 18.43
CA LYS A 113 14.31 -14.84 18.14
C LYS A 113 14.06 -14.09 16.83
N PRO A 114 13.23 -14.60 15.91
CA PRO A 114 12.82 -13.84 14.73
C PRO A 114 12.05 -12.56 15.11
N LYS A 115 12.29 -11.47 14.39
CA LYS A 115 11.72 -10.15 14.70
C LYS A 115 10.20 -10.11 14.52
N HIS A 116 9.65 -10.80 13.51
CA HIS A 116 8.20 -10.91 13.35
C HIS A 116 7.54 -11.64 14.52
N VAL A 117 8.22 -12.61 15.14
CA VAL A 117 7.73 -13.29 16.35
C VAL A 117 7.70 -12.34 17.55
N VAL A 118 8.65 -11.39 17.66
CA VAL A 118 8.61 -10.34 18.70
C VAL A 118 7.34 -9.49 18.57
N MET A 119 6.95 -9.12 17.35
CA MET A 119 5.71 -8.38 17.08
C MET A 119 4.47 -9.20 17.40
N VAL A 120 4.41 -10.46 16.94
CA VAL A 120 3.30 -11.37 17.21
C VAL A 120 3.12 -11.57 18.71
N ASP A 121 4.21 -11.77 19.46
CA ASP A 121 4.14 -11.95 20.90
C ASP A 121 3.72 -10.69 21.65
N TYR A 122 4.07 -9.50 21.15
CA TYR A 122 3.59 -8.25 21.72
C TYR A 122 2.07 -8.10 21.52
N LEU A 123 1.56 -8.43 20.33
CA LEU A 123 0.12 -8.47 20.08
C LEU A 123 -0.59 -9.51 20.96
N LYS A 124 -0.02 -10.71 21.12
CA LYS A 124 -0.54 -11.74 22.04
C LYS A 124 -0.66 -11.20 23.47
N GLN A 125 0.41 -10.60 24.00
CA GLN A 125 0.43 -10.02 25.34
C GLN A 125 -0.63 -8.93 25.51
N PHE A 126 -0.79 -8.05 24.52
CA PHE A 126 -1.82 -7.02 24.52
C PHE A 126 -3.23 -7.63 24.60
N LEU A 127 -3.52 -8.61 23.74
CA LEU A 127 -4.82 -9.27 23.69
C LEU A 127 -5.15 -10.05 24.97
N THR A 128 -4.15 -10.71 25.58
CA THR A 128 -4.30 -11.43 26.85
C THR A 128 -4.48 -10.47 28.03
N THR A 129 -3.64 -9.44 28.14
CA THR A 129 -3.67 -8.47 29.25
C THR A 129 -5.01 -7.77 29.33
N TYR A 130 -5.52 -7.34 28.18
CA TYR A 130 -6.77 -6.60 28.09
C TYR A 130 -7.96 -7.49 27.71
N LYS A 131 -7.95 -8.79 28.03
CA LYS A 131 -8.99 -9.76 27.63
C LYS A 131 -10.42 -9.28 27.93
N LYS A 132 -10.63 -8.62 29.08
CA LYS A 132 -11.94 -8.11 29.54
C LYS A 132 -12.23 -6.65 29.17
N GLN A 133 -11.35 -5.98 28.43
CA GLN A 133 -11.52 -4.60 28.00
C GLN A 133 -11.70 -4.52 26.48
N ARG A 134 -12.36 -3.46 26.02
CA ARG A 134 -12.46 -3.15 24.59
C ARG A 134 -11.08 -2.73 24.07
N LYS A 135 -10.72 -3.17 22.86
CA LYS A 135 -9.37 -3.05 22.32
C LYS A 135 -9.42 -2.65 20.84
N PHE A 136 -8.52 -1.76 20.43
CA PHE A 136 -8.24 -1.48 19.03
C PHE A 136 -6.74 -1.63 18.80
N ALA A 137 -6.32 -2.52 17.91
CA ALA A 137 -4.91 -2.79 17.68
C ALA A 137 -4.58 -2.77 16.19
N LEU A 138 -3.53 -2.04 15.83
CA LEU A 138 -2.83 -2.14 14.56
C LEU A 138 -1.42 -2.69 14.83
N SER A 139 -1.21 -3.96 14.48
CA SER A 139 0.12 -4.58 14.48
C SER A 139 0.53 -4.81 13.04
N TYR A 140 1.56 -4.11 12.58
CA TYR A 140 1.92 -4.05 11.18
C TYR A 140 3.36 -4.51 10.95
N LEU A 141 3.53 -5.54 10.13
CA LEU A 141 4.83 -6.15 9.83
C LEU A 141 5.35 -5.59 8.50
N VAL A 142 6.49 -4.93 8.54
CA VAL A 142 7.17 -4.35 7.39
C VAL A 142 8.35 -5.22 7.00
N GLU A 143 9.24 -5.53 7.94
CA GLU A 143 10.58 -6.06 7.61
C GLU A 143 10.54 -7.39 6.84
N LEU A 144 9.63 -8.30 7.23
CA LEU A 144 9.58 -9.66 6.69
C LEU A 144 9.27 -9.70 5.19
N GLY A 145 8.45 -8.76 4.69
CA GLY A 145 7.99 -8.73 3.29
C GLY A 145 8.54 -7.59 2.45
N HIS A 146 9.27 -6.64 3.04
CA HIS A 146 9.61 -5.38 2.36
C HIS A 146 10.63 -5.58 1.22
N GLU A 147 11.79 -6.18 1.48
CA GLU A 147 12.87 -6.25 0.47
C GLU A 147 12.73 -7.45 -0.48
N TYR A 148 12.39 -8.63 0.05
CA TYR A 148 12.29 -9.88 -0.71
C TYR A 148 11.04 -10.65 -0.31
N GLN A 149 10.11 -10.81 -1.24
CA GLN A 149 8.81 -11.45 -0.99
C GLN A 149 8.91 -12.89 -0.46
N ASN A 150 9.94 -13.64 -0.87
CA ASN A 150 10.11 -15.04 -0.47
C ASN A 150 10.39 -15.22 1.03
N PHE A 151 10.79 -14.15 1.73
CA PHE A 151 11.00 -14.19 3.18
C PHE A 151 9.69 -14.31 3.98
N LEU A 152 8.53 -14.03 3.36
CA LEU A 152 7.23 -14.30 3.98
C LEU A 152 7.06 -15.77 4.38
N ALA A 153 7.71 -16.70 3.67
CA ALA A 153 7.69 -18.12 4.01
C ALA A 153 8.28 -18.42 5.40
N TYR A 154 9.16 -17.56 5.93
CA TYR A 154 9.71 -17.74 7.28
C TYR A 154 8.69 -17.46 8.39
N GLY A 155 7.60 -16.74 8.08
CA GLY A 155 6.53 -16.45 9.04
C GLY A 155 5.33 -17.39 8.98
N ASP A 156 5.27 -18.32 8.01
CA ASP A 156 4.05 -19.09 7.71
C ASP A 156 3.55 -19.89 8.92
N ASP A 157 4.42 -20.73 9.51
CA ASP A 157 4.09 -21.51 10.71
C ASP A 157 3.76 -20.61 11.91
N ASP A 158 4.48 -19.49 12.08
CA ASP A 158 4.27 -18.57 13.19
C ASP A 158 2.90 -17.87 13.11
N PHE A 159 2.50 -17.44 11.91
CA PHE A 159 1.19 -16.84 11.67
C PHE A 159 0.06 -17.87 11.80
N LEU A 160 0.24 -19.08 11.26
CA LEU A 160 -0.71 -20.17 11.45
C LEU A 160 -0.93 -20.46 12.94
N ASN A 161 0.16 -20.55 13.71
CA ASN A 161 0.09 -20.78 15.15
C ASN A 161 -0.54 -19.60 15.89
N PHE A 162 -0.29 -18.36 15.47
CA PHE A 162 -0.99 -17.18 16.00
C PHE A 162 -2.50 -17.25 15.75
N PHE A 163 -2.96 -17.57 14.54
CA PHE A 163 -4.39 -17.66 14.25
C PHE A 163 -5.07 -18.84 14.95
N LYS A 164 -4.39 -19.99 15.05
CA LYS A 164 -4.87 -21.13 15.86
C LYS A 164 -5.04 -20.74 17.32
N TRP A 165 -4.07 -20.04 17.90
CA TRP A 165 -4.14 -19.52 19.27
C TRP A 165 -5.28 -18.51 19.45
N MET A 166 -5.44 -17.58 18.50
CA MET A 166 -6.55 -16.61 18.51
C MET A 166 -7.92 -17.31 18.57
N GLN A 167 -8.06 -18.42 17.84
CA GLN A 167 -9.27 -19.24 17.83
C GLN A 167 -9.42 -20.06 19.11
N SER A 168 -8.41 -20.84 19.50
CA SER A 168 -8.49 -21.81 20.61
C SER A 168 -8.70 -21.14 21.97
N ASP A 169 -8.11 -19.96 22.19
CA ASP A 169 -8.17 -19.25 23.47
C ASP A 169 -9.37 -18.28 23.56
N GLY A 170 -10.23 -18.28 22.54
CA GLY A 170 -11.45 -17.47 22.46
C GLY A 170 -11.19 -15.99 22.18
N HIS A 171 -10.03 -15.62 21.64
CA HIS A 171 -9.76 -14.23 21.28
C HIS A 171 -10.61 -13.75 20.09
N LEU A 172 -11.00 -14.65 19.18
CA LEU A 172 -11.90 -14.34 18.05
C LEU A 172 -13.39 -14.26 18.43
N ASP A 173 -13.77 -14.70 19.63
CA ASP A 173 -15.19 -14.74 20.04
C ASP A 173 -15.82 -13.36 20.14
N ASN A 174 -15.01 -12.31 20.33
CA ASN A 174 -15.43 -10.92 20.48
C ASN A 174 -14.53 -9.94 19.72
N THR A 175 -13.81 -10.42 18.70
CA THR A 175 -12.89 -9.60 17.91
C THR A 175 -13.24 -9.69 16.44
N ILE A 176 -13.41 -8.53 15.79
CA ILE A 176 -13.34 -8.45 14.33
C ILE A 176 -11.86 -8.32 13.98
N LEU A 177 -11.33 -9.31 13.26
CA LEU A 177 -9.94 -9.34 12.82
C LEU A 177 -9.89 -8.95 11.35
N VAL A 178 -9.03 -7.97 11.02
CA VAL A 178 -8.69 -7.61 9.65
C VAL A 178 -7.20 -7.92 9.44
N PHE A 179 -6.89 -8.90 8.60
CA PHE A 179 -5.52 -9.25 8.21
C PHE A 179 -5.30 -8.80 6.76
N PHE A 180 -4.35 -7.90 6.52
CA PHE A 180 -4.23 -7.22 5.24
C PHE A 180 -2.79 -6.80 4.93
N SER A 181 -2.55 -6.48 3.65
CA SER A 181 -1.38 -5.74 3.18
C SER A 181 -1.79 -4.36 2.66
N ASP A 182 -0.88 -3.39 2.68
CA ASP A 182 -1.14 -2.04 2.14
C ASP A 182 -0.87 -1.93 0.62
N HIS A 183 -0.01 -2.80 0.09
CA HIS A 183 0.26 -3.01 -1.33
C HIS A 183 0.71 -4.46 -1.61
N GLY A 184 0.83 -4.85 -2.87
CA GLY A 184 1.43 -6.13 -3.26
C GLY A 184 2.96 -6.09 -3.40
N ALA A 185 3.53 -6.96 -4.22
CA ALA A 185 4.98 -7.03 -4.42
C ALA A 185 5.51 -5.82 -5.22
N ARG A 186 5.97 -4.79 -4.51
CA ARG A 186 6.39 -3.50 -5.09
C ARG A 186 7.89 -3.38 -5.39
N LEU A 187 8.74 -4.03 -4.60
CA LEU A 187 10.20 -3.75 -4.60
C LEU A 187 11.04 -4.77 -5.37
N ASP A 188 10.47 -5.93 -5.70
CA ASP A 188 11.16 -7.02 -6.39
C ASP A 188 11.03 -6.88 -7.93
N GLU A 189 11.90 -7.55 -8.69
CA GLU A 189 11.98 -7.47 -10.15
C GLU A 189 10.66 -7.83 -10.84
N ILE A 190 9.85 -8.71 -10.21
CA ILE A 190 8.53 -9.12 -10.69
C ILE A 190 7.60 -7.92 -10.93
N ARG A 191 7.74 -6.81 -10.17
CA ARG A 191 6.96 -5.58 -10.30
C ARG A 191 7.00 -4.97 -11.71
N ASN A 192 8.06 -5.23 -12.46
CA ASN A 192 8.24 -4.68 -13.81
C ASN A 192 7.56 -5.53 -14.90
N THR A 193 6.95 -6.66 -14.53
CA THR A 193 6.12 -7.48 -15.42
C THR A 193 4.66 -7.04 -15.39
N PHE A 194 3.89 -7.36 -16.43
CA PHE A 194 2.44 -7.07 -16.46
C PHE A 194 1.70 -7.66 -15.23
N VAL A 195 1.98 -8.92 -14.88
CA VAL A 195 1.35 -9.58 -13.72
C VAL A 195 1.78 -8.90 -12.42
N GLY A 196 3.07 -8.62 -12.24
CA GLY A 196 3.54 -7.95 -11.02
C GLY A 196 2.98 -6.55 -10.82
N ARG A 197 2.60 -5.83 -11.89
CA ARG A 197 1.86 -4.56 -11.77
C ARG A 197 0.44 -4.74 -11.24
N ILE A 198 -0.24 -5.81 -11.63
CA ILE A 198 -1.56 -6.15 -11.08
C ILE A 198 -1.41 -6.51 -9.60
N GLU A 199 -0.45 -7.38 -9.27
CA GLU A 199 -0.18 -7.80 -7.88
C GLU A 199 0.14 -6.60 -6.97
N ASP A 200 1.02 -5.69 -7.39
CA ASP A 200 1.35 -4.45 -6.65
C ASP A 200 0.11 -3.62 -6.26
N ARG A 201 -0.86 -3.54 -7.17
CA ARG A 201 -2.08 -2.74 -7.00
C ARG A 201 -3.20 -3.48 -6.25
N MET A 202 -3.09 -4.79 -6.07
CA MET A 202 -4.13 -5.67 -5.50
C MET A 202 -3.64 -6.38 -4.23
N PRO A 203 -3.48 -5.67 -3.11
CA PRO A 203 -3.11 -6.30 -1.85
C PRO A 203 -4.20 -7.23 -1.32
N VAL A 204 -3.78 -8.22 -0.54
CA VAL A 204 -4.68 -9.16 0.13
C VAL A 204 -5.39 -8.53 1.34
N MET A 205 -6.63 -8.95 1.60
CA MET A 205 -7.39 -8.61 2.80
C MET A 205 -8.33 -9.75 3.20
N TYR A 206 -8.26 -10.15 4.47
CA TYR A 206 -9.15 -11.12 5.10
C TYR A 206 -9.83 -10.48 6.30
N ILE A 207 -11.13 -10.72 6.43
CA ILE A 207 -11.94 -10.24 7.55
C ILE A 207 -12.57 -11.44 8.25
N VAL A 208 -12.34 -11.56 9.55
CA VAL A 208 -13.01 -12.54 10.41
C VAL A 208 -13.95 -11.81 11.34
N ILE A 209 -15.22 -12.23 11.35
CA ILE A 209 -16.27 -11.68 12.21
C ILE A 209 -16.65 -12.72 13.26
N PRO A 210 -16.88 -12.33 14.53
CA PRO A 210 -17.37 -13.25 15.55
C PRO A 210 -18.66 -13.95 15.15
N GLU A 211 -18.74 -15.26 15.41
CA GLU A 211 -19.86 -16.10 14.95
C GLU A 211 -21.23 -15.61 15.47
N HIS A 212 -21.26 -15.09 16.70
CA HIS A 212 -22.49 -14.56 17.29
C HIS A 212 -22.96 -13.26 16.61
N ILE A 213 -22.05 -12.43 16.09
CA ILE A 213 -22.38 -11.23 15.29
C ILE A 213 -22.87 -11.67 13.91
N ARG A 214 -22.19 -12.63 13.26
CA ARG A 214 -22.61 -13.18 11.95
C ARG A 214 -24.04 -13.73 11.99
N LYS A 215 -24.37 -14.50 13.03
CA LYS A 215 -25.72 -15.08 13.21
C LYS A 215 -26.78 -14.01 13.51
N ARG A 216 -26.43 -12.98 14.26
CA ARG A 216 -27.37 -11.90 14.62
C ARG A 216 -27.62 -10.93 13.47
N HIS A 217 -26.62 -10.71 12.62
CA HIS A 217 -26.65 -9.77 11.50
C HIS A 217 -26.38 -10.50 10.17
N PRO A 218 -27.30 -11.37 9.71
CA PRO A 218 -27.07 -12.20 8.53
C PRO A 218 -26.92 -11.40 7.24
N ASN A 219 -27.60 -10.25 7.12
CA ASN A 219 -27.47 -9.37 5.95
C ASN A 219 -26.04 -8.80 5.84
N MET A 220 -25.49 -8.33 6.95
CA MET A 220 -24.10 -7.85 7.04
C MET A 220 -23.12 -8.97 6.65
N ALA A 221 -23.30 -10.18 7.17
CA ALA A 221 -22.44 -11.32 6.84
C ALA A 221 -22.53 -11.71 5.36
N ASN A 222 -23.74 -11.70 4.77
CA ASN A 222 -23.95 -11.98 3.36
C ASN A 222 -23.32 -10.89 2.46
N ASN A 223 -23.40 -9.62 2.86
CA ASN A 223 -22.79 -8.53 2.10
C ASN A 223 -21.26 -8.61 2.12
N LEU A 224 -20.64 -8.99 3.24
CA LEU A 224 -19.19 -9.25 3.28
C LEU A 224 -18.78 -10.36 2.29
N GLU A 225 -19.57 -11.43 2.19
CA GLU A 225 -19.32 -12.52 1.24
C GLU A 225 -19.44 -12.03 -0.22
N ILE A 226 -20.52 -11.30 -0.53
CA ILE A 226 -20.71 -10.68 -1.85
C ILE A 226 -19.53 -9.77 -2.21
N ASN A 227 -19.04 -9.00 -1.24
CA ASN A 227 -17.97 -8.02 -1.43
C ASN A 227 -16.60 -8.66 -1.71
N THR A 228 -16.43 -9.96 -1.49
CA THR A 228 -15.20 -10.67 -1.92
C THR A 228 -15.00 -10.63 -3.44
N GLN A 229 -16.06 -10.38 -4.21
CA GLN A 229 -16.06 -10.28 -5.67
C GLN A 229 -16.32 -8.83 -6.14
N ARG A 230 -16.01 -7.83 -5.30
CA ARG A 230 -16.26 -6.41 -5.58
C ARG A 230 -15.02 -5.56 -5.35
N LEU A 231 -14.95 -4.45 -6.07
CA LEU A 231 -13.88 -3.46 -5.90
C LEU A 231 -14.08 -2.68 -4.60
N SER A 232 -13.26 -2.99 -3.60
CA SER A 232 -13.18 -2.29 -2.34
C SER A 232 -11.91 -1.44 -2.25
N THR A 233 -11.91 -0.50 -1.32
CA THR A 233 -10.78 0.39 -1.06
C THR A 233 -10.54 0.54 0.44
N PRO A 234 -9.36 1.03 0.83
CA PRO A 234 -9.10 1.42 2.21
C PRO A 234 -10.13 2.38 2.82
N PHE A 235 -10.80 3.22 2.02
CA PHE A 235 -11.87 4.09 2.52
C PHE A 235 -13.12 3.30 2.94
N ASP A 236 -13.46 2.24 2.21
CA ASP A 236 -14.60 1.36 2.55
C ASP A 236 -14.34 0.62 3.87
N VAL A 237 -13.10 0.16 4.06
CA VAL A 237 -12.66 -0.46 5.32
C VAL A 237 -12.70 0.53 6.47
N HIS A 238 -12.25 1.78 6.26
CA HIS A 238 -12.38 2.83 7.25
C HIS A 238 -13.85 3.01 7.67
N GLN A 239 -14.76 3.12 6.69
CA GLN A 239 -16.19 3.28 6.95
C GLN A 239 -16.78 2.09 7.71
N THR A 240 -16.37 0.86 7.38
CA THR A 240 -16.75 -0.34 8.13
C THR A 240 -16.28 -0.29 9.58
N LEU A 241 -15.06 0.17 9.83
CA LEU A 241 -14.55 0.25 11.19
C LEU A 241 -15.23 1.36 12.01
N ILE A 242 -15.70 2.43 11.36
CA ILE A 242 -16.62 3.40 11.97
C ILE A 242 -17.94 2.71 12.35
N ASP A 243 -18.55 1.92 11.46
CA ASP A 243 -19.76 1.17 11.79
C ASP A 243 -19.54 0.17 12.93
N VAL A 244 -18.39 -0.51 12.99
CA VAL A 244 -18.00 -1.38 14.12
C VAL A 244 -17.96 -0.58 15.42
N LEU A 245 -17.29 0.59 15.40
CA LEU A 245 -17.16 1.45 16.57
C LEU A 245 -18.54 1.90 17.11
N HIS A 246 -19.50 2.14 16.21
CA HIS A 246 -20.86 2.56 16.52
C HIS A 246 -21.86 1.41 16.68
N GLN A 247 -21.46 0.16 16.41
CA GLN A 247 -22.31 -1.03 16.36
C GLN A 247 -23.45 -0.95 15.32
N ASN A 248 -23.20 -0.27 14.20
CA ASN A 248 -24.16 -0.09 13.10
C ASN A 248 -24.12 -1.27 12.12
N PHE A 249 -24.40 -2.48 12.60
CA PHE A 249 -24.31 -3.69 11.76
C PHE A 249 -25.48 -3.86 10.79
N ASP A 250 -26.68 -3.41 11.16
CA ASP A 250 -27.90 -3.53 10.33
C ASP A 250 -28.25 -2.26 9.53
N GLN A 251 -27.63 -1.13 9.89
CA GLN A 251 -27.82 0.16 9.22
C GLN A 251 -26.45 0.78 8.93
N PRO A 252 -25.65 0.13 8.06
CA PRO A 252 -24.30 0.59 7.77
C PRO A 252 -24.31 1.97 7.11
N THR A 253 -23.24 2.72 7.33
CA THR A 253 -23.14 4.11 6.92
C THR A 253 -22.29 4.30 5.66
N LYS A 254 -22.45 5.45 5.01
CA LYS A 254 -21.67 5.91 3.85
C LYS A 254 -21.03 7.24 4.19
N SER A 255 -19.85 7.52 3.65
CA SER A 255 -19.24 8.85 3.74
C SER A 255 -19.27 9.59 2.41
N TYR A 256 -19.34 10.91 2.51
CA TYR A 256 -19.40 11.82 1.39
C TYR A 256 -18.38 12.95 1.59
N VAL A 257 -17.79 13.40 0.49
CA VAL A 257 -16.90 14.57 0.44
C VAL A 257 -17.38 15.45 -0.71
N ASP A 258 -17.69 16.72 -0.43
CA ASP A 258 -18.26 17.68 -1.39
C ASP A 258 -19.49 17.14 -2.14
N GLY A 259 -20.39 16.46 -1.40
CA GLY A 259 -21.60 15.85 -1.94
C GLY A 259 -21.38 14.59 -2.79
N LYS A 260 -20.13 14.14 -2.97
CA LYS A 260 -19.79 12.92 -3.72
C LYS A 260 -19.54 11.77 -2.77
N LEU A 261 -20.07 10.59 -3.12
CA LEU A 261 -19.85 9.36 -2.36
C LEU A 261 -18.35 9.03 -2.31
N ARG A 262 -17.79 8.95 -1.10
CA ARG A 262 -16.39 8.61 -0.86
C ARG A 262 -16.22 7.12 -0.61
N SER A 263 -17.02 6.58 0.29
CA SER A 263 -16.92 5.17 0.66
C SER A 263 -18.23 4.59 1.16
N ILE A 264 -18.32 3.28 1.02
CA ILE A 264 -19.45 2.46 1.42
C ILE A 264 -18.90 1.44 2.41
N SER A 265 -19.52 1.33 3.58
CA SER A 265 -19.17 0.26 4.50
C SER A 265 -19.35 -1.11 3.84
N LEU A 266 -18.37 -2.00 4.02
CA LEU A 266 -18.39 -3.39 3.57
C LEU A 266 -19.51 -4.25 4.18
N PHE A 267 -20.24 -3.72 5.16
CA PHE A 267 -21.48 -4.31 5.67
C PHE A 267 -22.69 -4.10 4.74
N GLU A 268 -22.56 -3.26 3.71
CA GLU A 268 -23.46 -3.13 2.57
C GLU A 268 -22.82 -3.73 1.31
N ALA A 269 -23.61 -4.27 0.39
CA ALA A 269 -23.11 -4.75 -0.88
C ALA A 269 -22.56 -3.59 -1.74
N LEU A 270 -21.30 -3.71 -2.15
CA LEU A 270 -20.68 -2.76 -3.06
C LEU A 270 -21.26 -2.92 -4.49
N PRO A 271 -21.41 -1.82 -5.26
CA PRO A 271 -21.94 -1.88 -6.62
C PRO A 271 -21.10 -2.79 -7.52
N THR A 272 -21.78 -3.53 -8.41
CA THR A 272 -21.13 -4.46 -9.36
C THR A 272 -20.36 -3.73 -10.47
N ASP A 273 -20.78 -2.51 -10.78
CA ASP A 273 -20.28 -1.64 -11.83
C ASP A 273 -19.39 -0.50 -11.28
N ARG A 274 -18.90 -0.62 -10.04
CA ARG A 274 -18.05 0.39 -9.41
C ARG A 274 -16.72 0.52 -10.16
N SER A 275 -16.54 1.65 -10.83
CA SER A 275 -15.29 2.00 -11.51
C SER A 275 -14.20 2.47 -10.54
N CYS A 276 -12.93 2.44 -10.96
CA CYS A 276 -11.81 3.03 -10.21
C CYS A 276 -12.08 4.50 -9.85
N ALA A 277 -12.65 5.29 -10.77
CA ALA A 277 -13.00 6.69 -10.51
C ALA A 277 -14.09 6.82 -9.44
N ALA A 278 -15.15 6.01 -9.49
CA ALA A 278 -16.19 5.96 -8.47
C ALA A 278 -15.66 5.46 -7.11
N ALA A 279 -14.60 4.66 -7.13
CA ALA A 279 -13.88 4.18 -5.95
C ALA A 279 -12.76 5.13 -5.48
N TRP A 280 -12.56 6.29 -6.12
CA TRP A 280 -11.48 7.24 -5.82
C TRP A 280 -10.05 6.66 -5.97
N ILE A 281 -9.90 5.62 -6.78
CA ILE A 281 -8.60 5.03 -7.13
C ILE A 281 -7.97 5.85 -8.27
N PRO A 282 -6.76 6.41 -8.09
CA PRO A 282 -6.05 7.09 -9.18
C PRO A 282 -5.76 6.15 -10.36
N GLU A 283 -5.73 6.70 -11.58
CA GLU A 283 -5.59 5.91 -12.81
C GLU A 283 -4.38 4.96 -12.79
N ASN A 284 -3.23 5.43 -12.31
CA ASN A 284 -1.99 4.65 -12.24
C ASN A 284 -2.03 3.51 -11.20
N TYR A 285 -3.03 3.50 -10.31
CA TYR A 285 -3.28 2.41 -9.35
C TYR A 285 -4.51 1.58 -9.72
N CYS A 286 -5.21 1.90 -10.81
CA CYS A 286 -6.34 1.12 -11.24
C CYS A 286 -5.86 -0.25 -11.76
N ALA A 287 -6.35 -1.33 -11.16
CA ALA A 287 -6.13 -2.71 -11.64
C ALA A 287 -7.27 -3.19 -12.56
N CYS A 288 -8.30 -2.35 -12.72
CA CYS A 288 -9.56 -2.70 -13.35
C CYS A 288 -9.53 -2.42 -14.86
N TYR A 289 -8.49 -2.87 -15.58
CA TYR A 289 -8.44 -2.80 -17.03
C TYR A 289 -7.68 -3.96 -17.65
N THR A 290 -7.97 -4.25 -18.92
CA THR A 290 -7.12 -5.11 -19.76
C THR A 290 -6.27 -4.24 -20.68
N SER A 291 -5.18 -4.80 -21.19
CA SER A 291 -4.32 -4.08 -22.12
C SER A 291 -3.58 -5.03 -23.05
N THR A 292 -3.26 -4.56 -24.25
CA THR A 292 -2.55 -5.34 -25.27
C THR A 292 -1.17 -4.74 -25.55
N PRO A 293 -0.12 -5.56 -25.75
CA PRO A 293 1.21 -5.04 -26.07
C PRO A 293 1.20 -4.28 -27.41
N VAL A 294 1.84 -3.10 -27.42
CA VAL A 294 2.11 -2.33 -28.65
C VAL A 294 3.48 -2.72 -29.20
N ASN A 295 3.61 -2.85 -30.52
CA ASN A 295 4.90 -3.11 -31.14
C ASN A 295 5.82 -1.88 -31.06
N ILE A 296 6.81 -1.94 -30.17
CA ILE A 296 7.76 -0.83 -29.92
C ILE A 296 8.91 -0.76 -30.93
N SER A 297 9.12 -1.77 -31.79
CA SER A 297 10.30 -1.85 -32.67
C SER A 297 10.21 -1.02 -33.95
N LYS A 298 9.02 -0.54 -34.34
CA LYS A 298 8.79 0.10 -35.65
C LYS A 298 7.86 1.32 -35.62
N GLY A 299 7.53 1.85 -34.45
CA GLY A 299 6.43 2.82 -34.30
C GLY A 299 6.85 4.24 -33.93
N THR A 300 6.42 5.23 -34.72
CA THR A 300 6.44 6.66 -34.34
C THR A 300 5.67 6.92 -33.04
N LEU A 301 4.61 6.13 -32.78
CA LEU A 301 3.82 6.17 -31.55
C LEU A 301 4.67 5.93 -30.30
N ALA A 302 5.48 4.87 -30.29
CA ALA A 302 6.27 4.49 -29.12
C ALA A 302 7.32 5.56 -28.79
N ALA A 303 8.02 6.07 -29.81
CA ALA A 303 8.98 7.15 -29.65
C ALA A 303 8.32 8.44 -29.13
N ARG A 304 7.13 8.79 -29.64
CA ARG A 304 6.38 9.96 -29.17
C ARG A 304 5.95 9.83 -27.71
N LEU A 305 5.34 8.70 -27.32
CA LEU A 305 4.94 8.45 -25.94
C LEU A 305 6.12 8.53 -24.97
N ALA A 306 7.24 7.89 -25.31
CA ALA A 306 8.45 7.95 -24.51
C ALA A 306 9.03 9.37 -24.41
N SER A 307 9.03 10.13 -25.52
CA SER A 307 9.48 11.51 -25.54
C SER A 307 8.60 12.42 -24.68
N VAL A 308 7.28 12.24 -24.73
CA VAL A 308 6.33 12.97 -23.87
C VAL A 308 6.59 12.66 -22.41
N MET A 309 6.79 11.39 -22.06
CA MET A 309 7.07 10.99 -20.68
C MET A 309 8.39 11.56 -20.15
N VAL A 310 9.45 11.57 -20.95
CA VAL A 310 10.73 12.21 -20.58
C VAL A 310 10.57 13.73 -20.43
N ARG A 311 9.76 14.37 -21.27
CA ARG A 311 9.44 15.80 -21.14
C ARG A 311 8.72 16.08 -19.83
N ASP A 312 7.62 15.36 -19.55
CA ASP A 312 6.82 15.54 -18.34
C ASP A 312 7.65 15.27 -17.06
N LEU A 313 8.56 14.28 -17.09
CA LEU A 313 9.52 14.05 -16.01
C LEU A 313 10.40 15.29 -15.78
N ASN A 314 11.05 15.80 -16.84
CA ASN A 314 11.95 16.96 -16.75
C ASN A 314 11.23 18.25 -16.33
N GLU A 315 9.96 18.43 -16.73
CA GLU A 315 9.16 19.58 -16.31
C GLU A 315 8.93 19.59 -14.80
N ARG A 316 8.70 18.42 -14.17
CA ARG A 316 8.44 18.30 -12.72
C ARG A 316 9.59 18.78 -11.85
N PHE A 317 10.84 18.67 -12.29
CA PHE A 317 12.01 19.12 -11.55
C PHE A 317 12.79 20.23 -12.27
N SER A 318 12.15 20.92 -13.22
CA SER A 318 12.73 22.06 -13.94
C SER A 318 13.16 23.22 -13.00
N HIS A 319 12.49 23.35 -11.86
CA HIS A 319 12.78 24.32 -10.81
C HIS A 319 13.83 23.82 -9.79
N LEU A 320 14.29 22.57 -9.91
CA LEU A 320 15.23 21.94 -8.99
C LEU A 320 16.59 21.77 -9.69
N PRO A 321 17.53 22.73 -9.53
CA PRO A 321 18.81 22.70 -10.26
C PRO A 321 19.70 21.52 -9.90
N LYS A 322 19.42 20.85 -8.77
CA LYS A 322 20.13 19.64 -8.33
C LYS A 322 19.65 18.36 -9.01
N CYS A 323 18.55 18.39 -9.77
CA CYS A 323 18.09 17.23 -10.52
C CYS A 323 18.67 17.25 -11.94
N ALA A 324 19.30 16.14 -12.33
CA ALA A 324 19.82 15.92 -13.66
C ALA A 324 18.67 15.91 -14.68
N LYS A 325 18.93 16.50 -15.85
CA LYS A 325 18.05 16.36 -17.00
C LYS A 325 18.06 14.89 -17.44
N LEU A 326 16.90 14.24 -17.37
CA LEU A 326 16.73 12.85 -17.77
C LEU A 326 16.60 12.74 -19.29
N THR A 327 17.14 11.66 -19.83
CA THR A 327 17.05 11.26 -21.23
C THR A 327 16.56 9.82 -21.33
N LEU A 328 15.94 9.45 -22.45
CA LEU A 328 15.47 8.08 -22.67
C LEU A 328 16.68 7.14 -22.84
N ASN A 329 16.76 6.10 -22.02
CA ASN A 329 17.69 4.98 -22.23
C ASN A 329 17.03 3.91 -23.10
N LYS A 330 15.85 3.40 -22.71
CA LYS A 330 15.07 2.45 -23.51
C LYS A 330 13.58 2.47 -23.16
N ILE A 331 12.76 2.07 -24.13
CA ILE A 331 11.35 1.74 -23.91
C ILE A 331 11.30 0.27 -23.52
N THR A 332 10.73 -0.06 -22.36
CA THR A 332 10.63 -1.45 -21.89
C THR A 332 9.33 -2.08 -22.34
N GLU A 333 8.21 -1.38 -22.19
CA GLU A 333 6.90 -1.89 -22.57
C GLU A 333 5.94 -0.73 -22.83
N ILE A 334 5.11 -0.85 -23.87
CA ILE A 334 3.93 0.00 -24.06
C ILE A 334 2.75 -0.92 -24.27
N ARG A 335 1.64 -0.63 -23.57
CA ARG A 335 0.39 -1.37 -23.74
C ARG A 335 -0.75 -0.42 -24.03
N GLU A 336 -1.57 -0.75 -25.02
CA GLU A 336 -2.84 -0.03 -25.27
C GLU A 336 -3.87 -0.53 -24.26
N ILE A 337 -4.41 0.37 -23.45
CA ILE A 337 -5.42 0.06 -22.44
C ILE A 337 -6.76 -0.08 -23.15
N ALA A 338 -7.43 -1.22 -22.96
CA ALA A 338 -8.79 -1.42 -23.45
C ALA A 338 -9.75 -0.52 -22.67
N ASN A 339 -10.69 0.11 -23.38
CA ASN A 339 -11.77 0.82 -22.73
C ASN A 339 -12.81 -0.19 -22.21
N GLY A 340 -13.36 0.08 -21.04
CA GLY A 340 -14.49 -0.66 -20.48
C GLY A 340 -14.13 -1.98 -19.78
N LEU A 341 -14.82 -2.19 -18.67
CA LEU A 341 -14.93 -3.47 -17.99
C LEU A 341 -16.35 -3.98 -18.15
N GLN A 342 -16.52 -5.13 -18.79
CA GLN A 342 -17.75 -5.90 -18.69
C GLN A 342 -17.37 -7.35 -18.43
N HIS A 343 -17.90 -7.90 -17.34
CA HIS A 343 -17.70 -9.27 -16.91
C HIS A 343 -18.55 -10.20 -17.79
N THR A 344 -18.00 -10.68 -18.90
CA THR A 344 -18.57 -11.80 -19.67
C THR A 344 -17.80 -13.06 -19.26
N GLY A 345 -18.42 -13.92 -18.45
CA GLY A 345 -17.71 -14.91 -17.65
C GLY A 345 -16.85 -15.99 -18.35
N SER A 346 -16.29 -16.84 -17.49
CA SER A 346 -15.45 -18.05 -17.68
C SER A 346 -13.95 -17.90 -17.93
N SER A 347 -13.41 -16.71 -18.21
CA SER A 347 -11.95 -16.50 -18.23
C SER A 347 -11.53 -15.39 -17.27
N PHE A 348 -10.47 -15.65 -16.49
CA PHE A 348 -9.98 -14.80 -15.40
C PHE A 348 -9.44 -13.43 -15.89
N PHE A 349 -9.37 -13.18 -17.21
CA PHE A 349 -8.66 -12.02 -17.80
C PHE A 349 -9.33 -11.37 -19.02
N GLN A 350 -10.62 -11.58 -19.28
CA GLN A 350 -11.31 -10.85 -20.36
C GLN A 350 -12.43 -9.96 -19.81
N PHE A 351 -12.22 -8.66 -19.93
CA PHE A 351 -13.21 -7.64 -19.66
C PHE A 351 -13.44 -6.83 -20.94
N LEU A 352 -14.69 -6.77 -21.43
CA LEU A 352 -15.05 -6.15 -22.72
C LEU A 352 -15.70 -4.76 -22.59
N ASN A 353 -15.58 -3.98 -23.66
CA ASN A 353 -16.04 -2.58 -23.83
C ASN A 353 -17.54 -2.37 -23.57
N PRO A 354 -17.91 -1.18 -23.07
CA PRO A 354 -18.94 -0.43 -23.78
C PRO A 354 -18.64 1.07 -23.98
N GLU A 355 -19.18 1.56 -25.11
CA GLU A 355 -19.53 2.93 -25.48
C GLU A 355 -18.44 3.98 -25.82
N GLY A 356 -18.46 4.39 -27.09
CA GLY A 356 -18.38 5.80 -27.51
C GLY A 356 -17.08 6.56 -27.28
N ARG A 357 -16.22 6.61 -28.31
CA ARG A 357 -15.07 7.54 -28.49
C ARG A 357 -14.39 8.02 -27.20
N SER A 358 -13.92 7.07 -26.38
CA SER A 358 -12.85 7.35 -25.44
C SER A 358 -11.52 7.39 -26.22
N ASN A 359 -10.76 8.48 -26.07
CA ASN A 359 -9.43 8.57 -26.66
C ASN A 359 -8.57 7.38 -26.19
N LYS A 360 -7.81 6.79 -27.12
CA LYS A 360 -6.91 5.66 -26.81
C LYS A 360 -6.01 6.01 -25.62
N ARG A 361 -5.87 5.06 -24.70
CA ARG A 361 -4.98 5.18 -23.54
C ARG A 361 -3.83 4.19 -23.65
N TYR A 362 -2.67 4.58 -23.13
CA TYR A 362 -1.45 3.77 -23.18
C TYR A 362 -0.78 3.75 -21.80
N GLU A 363 -0.49 2.56 -21.30
CA GLU A 363 0.45 2.36 -20.19
C GLU A 363 1.86 2.34 -20.79
N VAL A 364 2.71 3.26 -20.37
CA VAL A 364 4.06 3.49 -20.91
C VAL A 364 5.08 3.20 -19.84
N ASN A 365 6.04 2.33 -20.16
CA ASN A 365 7.14 1.96 -19.30
C ASN A 365 8.47 2.26 -20.01
N ILE A 366 9.32 3.03 -19.36
CA ILE A 366 10.63 3.43 -19.89
C ILE A 366 11.71 3.29 -18.83
N ILE A 367 12.96 3.21 -19.28
CA ILE A 367 14.15 3.46 -18.45
C ILE A 367 14.80 4.75 -18.94
N THR A 368 15.21 5.60 -17.99
CA THR A 368 15.93 6.84 -18.28
C THR A 368 17.37 6.82 -17.77
N GLU A 369 18.17 7.75 -18.29
CA GLU A 369 19.51 8.07 -17.81
C GLU A 369 19.63 9.57 -17.47
N PRO A 370 20.47 9.93 -16.47
CA PRO A 370 21.28 9.05 -15.62
C PRO A 370 20.46 8.27 -14.57
N GLY A 371 21.07 7.24 -13.97
CA GLY A 371 20.52 6.51 -12.82
C GLY A 371 19.69 5.26 -13.12
N LEU A 372 19.45 4.95 -14.40
CA LEU A 372 18.69 3.77 -14.84
C LEU A 372 17.34 3.66 -14.13
N GLY A 373 16.63 4.80 -14.04
CA GLY A 373 15.32 4.84 -13.41
C GLY A 373 14.26 4.21 -14.29
N ALA A 374 13.59 3.18 -13.77
CA ALA A 374 12.42 2.58 -14.42
C ALA A 374 11.17 3.38 -14.01
N PHE A 375 10.45 3.90 -15.00
CA PHE A 375 9.27 4.72 -14.79
C PHE A 375 8.06 4.16 -15.52
N GLU A 376 6.90 4.35 -14.90
CA GLU A 376 5.58 3.94 -15.39
C GLU A 376 4.63 5.15 -15.38
N ALA A 377 3.85 5.32 -16.44
CA ALA A 377 2.82 6.34 -16.53
C ALA A 377 1.71 5.96 -17.51
N THR A 378 0.52 6.53 -17.32
CA THR A 378 -0.62 6.36 -18.23
C THR A 378 -0.86 7.64 -19.03
N TYR A 379 -1.00 7.49 -20.34
CA TYR A 379 -1.26 8.60 -21.26
C TYR A 379 -2.55 8.40 -22.04
N THR A 380 -3.35 9.46 -22.19
CA THR A 380 -4.46 9.47 -23.15
C THR A 380 -4.06 10.25 -24.39
N MET A 381 -4.44 9.74 -25.56
CA MET A 381 -4.27 10.42 -26.83
C MET A 381 -5.15 11.68 -26.85
N THR A 382 -4.65 12.77 -27.44
CA THR A 382 -5.45 13.95 -27.77
C THR A 382 -5.39 14.17 -29.27
N ASP A 383 -6.08 15.20 -29.79
CA ASP A 383 -6.09 15.49 -31.23
C ASP A 383 -4.69 15.77 -31.80
N SER A 384 -3.75 16.22 -30.95
CA SER A 384 -2.40 16.63 -31.36
C SER A 384 -1.25 15.94 -30.61
N ASP A 385 -1.44 15.46 -29.38
CA ASP A 385 -0.36 14.86 -28.58
C ASP A 385 -0.88 13.79 -27.59
N PHE A 386 -0.21 13.65 -26.45
CA PHE A 386 -0.58 12.78 -25.35
C PHE A 386 -0.66 13.59 -24.07
N ARG A 387 -1.68 13.31 -23.25
CA ARG A 387 -1.87 13.93 -21.94
C ARG A 387 -1.69 12.88 -20.86
N LEU A 388 -0.85 13.19 -19.87
CA LEU A 388 -0.68 12.35 -18.68
C LEU A 388 -2.03 12.20 -17.94
N VAL A 389 -2.34 10.98 -17.54
CA VAL A 389 -3.49 10.64 -16.70
C VAL A 389 -2.96 10.00 -15.42
N GLY A 390 -3.18 10.67 -14.29
CA GLY A 390 -2.59 10.28 -13.00
C GLY A 390 -1.16 10.81 -12.86
N GLU A 391 -0.27 9.99 -12.30
CA GLU A 391 1.11 10.37 -12.00
C GLU A 391 2.14 9.46 -12.67
N ILE A 392 3.39 9.94 -12.71
CA ILE A 392 4.55 9.15 -13.13
C ILE A 392 5.11 8.46 -11.89
N VAL A 393 5.24 7.14 -11.93
CA VAL A 393 5.68 6.31 -10.80
C VAL A 393 7.07 5.74 -11.08
N ARG A 394 7.95 5.80 -10.09
CA ARG A 394 9.24 5.08 -10.10
C ARG A 394 9.02 3.62 -9.74
N ALA A 395 9.34 2.71 -10.65
CA ALA A 395 9.08 1.26 -10.55
C ALA A 395 10.27 0.44 -10.02
N ASN A 396 11.46 1.03 -9.88
CA ASN A 396 12.63 0.37 -9.28
C ASN A 396 13.25 1.17 -8.13
N LYS A 397 13.99 0.47 -7.26
CA LYS A 397 14.72 1.07 -6.13
C LYS A 397 15.69 2.15 -6.64
N TYR A 398 15.68 3.31 -6.00
CA TYR A 398 16.52 4.45 -6.37
C TYR A 398 17.63 4.76 -5.33
N GLY A 399 17.58 4.16 -4.15
CA GLY A 399 18.65 4.29 -3.14
C GLY A 399 19.01 5.74 -2.82
N ASN A 400 20.29 6.08 -2.96
CA ASN A 400 20.81 7.43 -2.72
C ASN A 400 20.82 8.33 -3.98
N GLN A 401 20.28 7.89 -5.12
CA GLN A 401 20.26 8.66 -6.37
C GLN A 401 19.58 10.02 -6.22
N SER A 402 18.66 10.16 -5.26
CA SER A 402 17.80 11.34 -5.11
C SER A 402 18.02 12.04 -3.76
N SER A 403 19.22 11.90 -3.18
CA SER A 403 19.55 12.37 -1.83
C SER A 403 19.36 13.88 -1.63
N CYS A 404 19.55 14.67 -2.70
CA CYS A 404 19.43 16.12 -2.75
C CYS A 404 18.00 16.67 -2.65
N ILE A 405 16.96 15.82 -2.75
CA ILE A 405 15.55 16.22 -2.71
C ILE A 405 14.90 15.77 -1.41
N SER A 406 14.46 16.71 -0.57
CA SER A 406 13.68 16.41 0.64
C SER A 406 12.21 16.12 0.35
N GLU A 407 11.67 16.68 -0.73
CA GLU A 407 10.25 16.55 -1.07
C GLU A 407 9.89 15.10 -1.45
N LYS A 408 8.99 14.50 -0.66
CA LYS A 408 8.66 13.06 -0.72
C LYS A 408 8.12 12.60 -2.08
N LEU A 409 7.36 13.43 -2.79
CA LEU A 409 6.74 13.07 -4.08
C LEU A 409 7.71 13.21 -5.26
N LEU A 410 8.62 14.17 -5.21
CA LEU A 410 9.62 14.39 -6.26
C LEU A 410 10.86 13.52 -6.08
N ARG A 411 11.17 13.12 -4.85
CA ARG A 411 12.36 12.32 -4.53
C ARG A 411 12.47 11.06 -5.40
N PRO A 412 11.45 10.22 -5.62
CA PRO A 412 11.59 9.03 -6.47
C PRO A 412 11.89 9.33 -7.94
N LEU A 413 11.63 10.55 -8.41
CA LEU A 413 11.74 10.96 -9.82
C LEU A 413 13.08 11.58 -10.17
N CYS A 414 13.76 12.20 -9.20
CA CYS A 414 14.99 12.93 -9.43
C CYS A 414 16.23 12.01 -9.43
N TYR A 415 17.23 12.36 -10.25
CA TYR A 415 18.61 11.90 -10.08
C TYR A 415 19.48 13.11 -9.75
N CYS A 416 20.21 13.08 -8.64
CA CYS A 416 21.00 14.21 -8.19
C CYS A 416 22.28 14.37 -9.01
N VAL A 417 22.51 15.59 -9.49
CA VAL A 417 23.84 15.98 -9.96
C VAL A 417 24.74 16.26 -8.76
N ASN A 418 25.99 15.81 -8.84
CA ASN A 418 27.00 16.05 -7.80
C ASN A 418 27.43 17.53 -7.76
#